data_AF-A0A523QST3-F1
#
_entry.id   AF-A0A523QST3-F1
#
_cell.length_a   1.000
_cell.length_b   1.000
_cell.length_c   1.000
_cell.angle_alpha   90.00
_cell.angle_beta   90.00
_cell.angle_gamma   90.00
#
_symmetry.space_group_name_H-M   'P 1'
#
loop_
_entity.id
_entity.type
_entity.pdbx_description
1 polymer ?
#
loop_
_entity_poly.entity_id
_entity_poly.type
_entity_poly.pdbx_seq_one_letter_code
_entity_poly.pdbx_strand_id
1 'polypeptide(L)'
;MLKEDFLTLYNELIKRGYEEEIDWSENLQPCTNFADFCREYIWVILNAGMKNQVARKIYNRVIGAITENKSANDVFHHKGKAGAIDYMYQNCEKVFQQYQTAQNKLQFLEGLPWIGQITKYHLAKNLGFDTAKPDRHLVRIAKQFDMTCFELCKKLSKEMGLRIATIDVVLWRAANLGLI
;
A
#
# COMPACT_ATOMS: atom_id res chain seq x y z
N MET A 1 -3.12 11.55 -19.11
CA MET A 1 -1.66 11.46 -19.28
C MET A 1 -1.37 10.74 -20.58
N LEU A 2 -0.41 11.26 -21.37
CA LEU A 2 0.05 10.57 -22.57
C LEU A 2 1.03 9.44 -22.19
N LYS A 3 1.17 8.45 -23.07
CA LYS A 3 2.05 7.30 -22.85
C LYS A 3 3.51 7.75 -22.69
N GLU A 4 3.91 8.75 -23.47
CA GLU A 4 5.26 9.31 -23.51
C GLU A 4 5.63 10.02 -22.20
N ASP A 5 4.67 10.73 -21.59
CA ASP A 5 4.83 11.36 -20.28
C ASP A 5 5.10 10.31 -19.20
N PHE A 6 4.30 9.24 -19.19
CA PHE A 6 4.47 8.15 -18.25
C PHE A 6 5.82 7.44 -18.43
N LEU A 7 6.21 7.15 -19.68
CA LEU A 7 7.49 6.50 -19.97
C LEU A 7 8.68 7.36 -19.53
N THR A 8 8.56 8.69 -19.67
CA THR A 8 9.56 9.63 -19.16
C THR A 8 9.70 9.52 -17.64
N LEU A 9 8.59 9.51 -16.91
CA LEU A 9 8.60 9.31 -15.46
C LEU A 9 9.19 7.94 -15.07
N TYR A 10 8.75 6.88 -15.73
CA TYR A 10 9.22 5.51 -15.50
C TYR A 10 10.75 5.40 -15.63
N ASN A 11 11.30 5.91 -16.74
CA ASN A 11 12.74 5.88 -16.99
C ASN A 11 13.52 6.76 -15.98
N GLU A 12 12.96 7.89 -15.57
CA GLU A 12 13.56 8.74 -14.55
C GLU A 12 13.60 8.06 -13.18
N LEU A 13 12.58 7.28 -12.83
CA LEU A 13 12.57 6.49 -11.59
C LEU A 13 13.62 5.38 -11.59
N ILE A 14 13.80 4.68 -12.72
CA ILE A 14 14.88 3.69 -12.87
C ILE A 14 16.24 4.35 -12.65
N LYS A 15 16.51 5.49 -13.32
CA LYS A 15 17.77 6.24 -13.14
C LYS A 15 18.02 6.66 -11.69
N ARG A 16 16.96 6.87 -10.91
CA ARG A 16 17.02 7.23 -9.47
C ARG A 16 17.07 6.02 -8.53
N GLY A 17 17.12 4.79 -9.06
CA GLY A 17 17.26 3.57 -8.28
C GLY A 17 15.95 3.02 -7.69
N TYR A 18 14.80 3.29 -8.31
CA TYR A 18 13.50 2.76 -7.89
C TYR A 18 13.03 1.53 -8.68
N GLU A 19 13.91 0.92 -9.49
CA GLU A 19 13.60 -0.26 -10.30
C GLU A 19 13.10 -1.44 -9.43
N GLU A 20 13.76 -1.73 -8.32
CA GLU A 20 13.36 -2.81 -7.41
C GLU A 20 11.93 -2.65 -6.85
N GLU A 21 11.50 -1.41 -6.58
CA GLU A 21 10.14 -1.14 -6.09
C GLU A 21 9.08 -1.36 -7.19
N ILE A 22 9.43 -1.01 -8.43
CA ILE A 22 8.59 -1.23 -9.62
C ILE A 22 8.48 -2.74 -9.89
N ASP A 23 9.61 -3.45 -9.92
CA ASP A 23 9.66 -4.89 -10.15
C ASP A 23 8.94 -5.67 -9.06
N TRP A 24 9.09 -5.26 -7.79
CA TRP A 24 8.34 -5.84 -6.68
C TRP A 24 6.83 -5.73 -6.93
N SER A 25 6.34 -4.55 -7.31
CA SER A 25 4.90 -4.33 -7.57
C SER A 25 4.39 -5.15 -8.76
N GLU A 26 5.20 -5.26 -9.82
CA GLU A 26 4.81 -6.00 -11.02
C GLU A 26 4.70 -7.49 -10.76
N ASN A 27 5.63 -8.04 -9.98
CA ASN A 27 5.72 -9.47 -9.71
C ASN A 27 4.91 -9.93 -8.49
N LEU A 28 4.27 -9.00 -7.76
CA LEU A 28 3.59 -9.30 -6.50
C LEU A 28 2.48 -10.33 -6.66
N GLN A 29 2.56 -11.43 -5.91
CA GLN A 29 1.57 -12.50 -5.94
C GLN A 29 0.52 -12.33 -4.84
N PRO A 30 -0.67 -12.95 -4.98
CA PRO A 30 -1.66 -12.98 -3.91
C PRO A 30 -1.03 -13.51 -2.61
N CYS A 31 -1.26 -12.80 -1.50
CA CYS A 31 -0.71 -13.18 -0.19
C CYS A 31 -1.21 -14.57 0.25
N THR A 32 -0.26 -15.47 0.57
CA THR A 32 -0.51 -16.88 0.88
C THR A 32 -0.23 -17.26 2.34
N ASN A 33 0.35 -16.38 3.15
CA ASN A 33 0.65 -16.66 4.55
C ASN A 33 0.25 -15.51 5.47
N PHE A 34 -0.08 -15.86 6.72
CA PHE A 34 -0.54 -14.90 7.71
C PHE A 34 0.56 -13.93 8.18
N ALA A 35 1.84 -14.34 8.17
CA ALA A 35 2.92 -13.50 8.67
C ALA A 35 3.11 -12.26 7.77
N ASP A 36 3.11 -12.44 6.46
CA ASP A 36 3.18 -11.33 5.50
C ASP A 36 1.91 -10.49 5.53
N PHE A 37 0.73 -11.12 5.67
CA PHE A 37 -0.53 -10.40 5.88
C PHE A 37 -0.46 -9.47 7.11
N CYS A 38 0.06 -9.96 8.23
CA CYS A 38 0.25 -9.18 9.46
C CYS A 38 1.16 -7.98 9.22
N ARG A 39 2.33 -8.24 8.61
CA ARG A 39 3.36 -7.22 8.35
C ARG A 39 2.82 -6.12 7.45
N GLU A 40 2.10 -6.48 6.38
CA GLU A 40 1.51 -5.51 5.46
C GLU A 40 0.40 -4.70 6.11
N TYR A 41 -0.44 -5.31 6.93
CA TYR A 41 -1.44 -4.58 7.71
C TYR A 41 -0.79 -3.54 8.65
N ILE A 42 0.23 -3.96 9.41
CA ILE A 42 0.96 -3.07 10.33
C ILE A 42 1.64 -1.94 9.55
N TRP A 43 2.28 -2.27 8.42
CA TRP A 43 2.90 -1.30 7.54
C TRP A 43 1.90 -0.23 7.07
N VAL A 44 0.72 -0.64 6.58
CA VAL A 44 -0.31 0.27 6.08
C VAL A 44 -0.81 1.21 7.17
N ILE A 45 -1.08 0.71 8.38
CA ILE A 45 -1.51 1.54 9.52
C ILE A 45 -0.46 2.59 9.88
N LEU A 46 0.81 2.19 9.93
CA LEU A 46 1.91 3.10 10.28
C LEU A 46 2.18 4.12 9.16
N ASN A 47 2.05 3.71 7.91
CA ASN A 47 2.26 4.57 6.75
C ASN A 47 1.14 5.60 6.56
N ALA A 48 -0.11 5.25 6.91
CA ALA A 48 -1.26 6.13 6.75
C ALA A 48 -1.08 7.46 7.50
N GLY A 49 -1.01 8.56 6.75
CA GLY A 49 -0.87 9.92 7.30
C GLY A 49 0.56 10.32 7.69
N MET A 50 1.59 9.56 7.29
CA MET A 50 2.99 9.87 7.57
C MET A 50 3.85 9.88 6.31
N LYS A 51 5.01 10.56 6.36
CA LYS A 51 6.04 10.40 5.33
C LYS A 51 6.59 8.97 5.40
N ASN A 52 6.80 8.33 4.24
CA ASN A 52 7.26 6.93 4.15
C ASN A 52 8.51 6.67 5.03
N GLN A 53 9.51 7.57 4.98
CA GLN A 53 10.73 7.45 5.79
C GLN A 53 10.48 7.47 7.31
N VAL A 54 9.49 8.23 7.78
CA VAL A 54 9.10 8.28 9.20
C VAL A 54 8.38 6.98 9.57
N ALA A 55 7.46 6.53 8.72
CA ALA A 55 6.75 5.27 8.92
C ALA A 55 7.71 4.07 9.01
N ARG A 56 8.76 4.02 8.18
CA ARG A 56 9.80 2.97 8.22
C ARG A 56 10.52 2.89 9.56
N LYS A 57 10.90 4.02 10.13
CA LYS A 57 11.55 4.05 11.45
C LYS A 57 10.61 3.55 12.55
N ILE A 58 9.34 3.97 12.52
CA ILE A 58 8.34 3.55 13.52
C ILE A 58 8.04 2.05 13.36
N TYR A 59 7.89 1.57 12.12
CA TYR A 59 7.66 0.16 11.80
C TYR A 59 8.73 -0.74 12.43
N ASN A 60 10.01 -0.42 12.25
CA ASN A 60 11.08 -1.22 12.84
C ASN A 60 10.99 -1.32 14.37
N ARG A 61 10.65 -0.21 15.06
CA ARG A 61 10.47 -0.24 16.52
C ARG A 61 9.26 -1.07 16.93
N VAL A 62 8.14 -0.90 16.22
CA VAL A 62 6.88 -1.63 16.49
C VAL A 62 7.07 -3.11 16.28
N ILE A 63 7.69 -3.54 15.18
CA ILE A 63 7.99 -4.96 14.93
C ILE A 63 8.88 -5.51 16.04
N GLY A 64 9.94 -4.80 16.45
CA GLY A 64 10.79 -5.23 17.56
C GLY A 64 10.00 -5.44 18.86
N ALA A 65 9.15 -4.48 19.23
CA ALA A 65 8.33 -4.57 20.43
C ALA A 65 7.36 -5.77 20.39
N ILE A 66 6.58 -5.92 19.31
CA ILE A 66 5.57 -6.99 19.24
C ILE A 66 6.22 -8.38 19.14
N THR A 67 7.40 -8.51 18.51
CA THR A 67 8.15 -9.79 18.49
C THR A 67 8.68 -10.19 19.86
N GLU A 68 8.87 -9.22 20.77
CA GLU A 68 9.18 -9.46 22.19
C GLU A 68 7.91 -9.60 23.05
N ASN A 69 6.75 -9.76 22.42
CA ASN A 69 5.44 -9.83 23.06
C ASN A 69 5.09 -8.59 23.91
N LYS A 70 5.59 -7.42 23.51
CA LYS A 70 5.27 -6.10 24.10
C LYS A 70 4.22 -5.38 23.27
N SER A 71 3.56 -4.38 23.87
CA SER A 71 2.56 -3.58 23.16
C SER A 71 3.23 -2.62 22.17
N ALA A 72 2.63 -2.43 21.00
CA ALA A 72 3.00 -1.37 20.08
C ALA A 72 2.92 0.01 20.75
N ASN A 73 2.06 0.18 21.75
CA ASN A 73 1.89 1.46 22.47
C ASN A 73 3.13 1.87 23.27
N ASP A 74 3.99 0.91 23.64
CA ASP A 74 5.24 1.16 24.37
C ASP A 74 6.26 1.93 23.52
N VAL A 75 6.20 1.76 22.20
CA VAL A 75 7.13 2.36 21.24
C VAL A 75 6.43 3.28 20.24
N PHE A 76 5.11 3.33 20.23
CA PHE A 76 4.31 4.14 19.32
C PHE A 76 3.05 4.67 20.02
N HIS A 77 3.17 5.87 20.60
CA HIS A 77 2.16 6.49 21.47
C HIS A 77 0.90 7.02 20.74
N HIS A 78 0.51 6.40 19.62
CA HIS A 78 -0.76 6.66 18.97
C HIS A 78 -1.77 5.57 19.38
N LYS A 79 -2.46 5.78 20.51
CA LYS A 79 -3.33 4.77 21.17
C LYS A 79 -4.21 3.96 20.22
N GLY A 80 -4.93 4.62 19.29
CA GLY A 80 -5.81 3.93 18.35
C GLY A 80 -5.07 2.96 17.42
N LYS A 81 -4.07 3.44 16.69
CA LYS A 81 -3.25 2.62 15.79
C LYS A 81 -2.47 1.54 16.54
N ALA A 82 -1.93 1.85 17.72
CA ALA A 82 -1.25 0.87 18.54
C ALA A 82 -2.18 -0.27 18.96
N GLY A 83 -3.40 0.04 19.43
CA GLY A 83 -4.39 -0.98 19.77
C GLY A 83 -4.81 -1.85 18.58
N ALA A 84 -4.89 -1.28 17.38
CA ALA A 84 -5.16 -2.04 16.16
C ALA A 84 -4.01 -2.99 15.78
N ILE A 85 -2.77 -2.54 15.94
CA ILE A 85 -1.57 -3.35 15.72
C ILE A 85 -1.52 -4.51 16.72
N ASP A 86 -1.76 -4.22 18.01
CA ASP A 86 -1.78 -5.24 19.07
C ASP A 86 -2.88 -6.28 18.81
N TYR A 87 -4.09 -5.82 18.44
CA TYR A 87 -5.18 -6.70 18.04
C TYR A 87 -4.80 -7.62 16.87
N MET A 88 -4.24 -7.05 15.79
CA MET A 88 -3.88 -7.86 14.61
C MET A 88 -2.79 -8.85 14.96
N TYR A 89 -1.74 -8.44 15.67
CA TYR A 89 -0.64 -9.33 16.02
C TYR A 89 -1.11 -10.55 16.83
N GLN A 90 -2.02 -10.34 17.78
CA GLN A 90 -2.60 -11.41 18.60
C GLN A 90 -3.58 -12.32 17.83
N ASN A 91 -4.23 -11.81 16.78
CA ASN A 91 -5.31 -12.50 16.08
C ASN A 91 -4.98 -12.85 14.62
N CYS A 92 -3.73 -12.68 14.19
CA CYS A 92 -3.40 -12.62 12.77
C CYS A 92 -3.78 -13.88 11.99
N GLU A 93 -3.51 -15.07 12.55
CA GLU A 93 -3.86 -16.33 11.89
C GLU A 93 -5.38 -16.43 11.64
N LYS A 94 -6.18 -16.12 12.67
CA LYS A 94 -7.65 -16.13 12.58
C LYS A 94 -8.16 -15.10 11.58
N VAL A 95 -7.64 -13.88 11.62
CA VAL A 95 -8.02 -12.81 10.68
C VAL A 95 -7.62 -13.20 9.24
N PHE A 96 -6.46 -13.79 9.05
CA PHE A 96 -6.00 -14.26 7.75
C PHE A 96 -6.88 -15.40 7.20
N GLN A 97 -7.33 -16.33 8.03
CA GLN A 97 -8.29 -17.38 7.61
C GLN A 97 -9.63 -16.78 7.15
N GLN A 98 -10.13 -15.77 7.86
CA GLN A 98 -11.33 -15.05 7.43
C GLN A 98 -11.10 -14.28 6.12
N TYR A 99 -9.94 -13.66 5.95
CA TYR A 99 -9.55 -13.01 4.70
C TYR A 99 -9.53 -13.99 3.52
N GLN A 100 -8.99 -15.20 3.70
CA GLN A 100 -8.92 -16.21 2.64
C GLN A 100 -10.31 -16.67 2.18
N THR A 101 -11.28 -16.74 3.09
CA THR A 101 -12.65 -17.20 2.80
C THR A 101 -13.65 -16.08 2.49
N ALA A 102 -13.24 -14.81 2.63
CA ALA A 102 -14.08 -13.66 2.34
C ALA A 102 -14.47 -13.60 0.84
N GLN A 103 -15.78 -13.56 0.56
CA GLN A 103 -16.30 -13.37 -0.79
C GLN A 103 -15.88 -12.03 -1.40
N ASN A 104 -15.92 -10.96 -0.59
CA ASN A 104 -15.44 -9.64 -0.96
C ASN A 104 -14.25 -9.27 -0.08
N LYS A 105 -13.05 -9.60 -0.54
CA LYS A 105 -11.80 -9.31 0.17
C LYS A 105 -11.59 -7.81 0.41
N LEU A 106 -11.95 -6.93 -0.52
CA LEU A 106 -11.81 -5.47 -0.32
C LEU A 106 -12.72 -4.95 0.80
N GLN A 107 -13.96 -5.42 0.85
CA GLN A 107 -14.90 -5.08 1.94
C GLN A 107 -14.44 -5.67 3.27
N PHE A 108 -13.90 -6.89 3.27
CA PHE A 108 -13.30 -7.48 4.46
C PHE A 108 -12.13 -6.63 5.00
N LEU A 109 -11.21 -6.19 4.12
CA LEU A 109 -10.07 -5.37 4.51
C LEU A 109 -10.52 -4.03 5.12
N GLU A 110 -11.58 -3.41 4.58
CA GLU A 110 -12.18 -2.18 5.14
C GLU A 110 -12.80 -2.39 6.53
N GLY A 111 -13.22 -3.62 6.87
CA GLY A 111 -13.73 -3.94 8.20
C GLY A 111 -12.65 -4.08 9.26
N LEU A 112 -11.37 -4.14 8.87
CA LEU A 112 -10.28 -4.30 9.82
C LEU A 112 -10.04 -3.00 10.62
N PRO A 113 -9.63 -3.09 11.90
CA PRO A 113 -9.36 -1.90 12.70
C PRO A 113 -8.39 -0.96 11.99
N TRP A 114 -8.69 0.34 11.95
CA TRP A 114 -7.85 1.36 11.32
C TRP A 114 -7.59 1.23 9.82
N ILE A 115 -8.30 0.35 9.12
CA ILE A 115 -8.32 0.32 7.65
C ILE A 115 -9.64 0.94 7.18
N GLY A 116 -9.59 2.10 6.53
CA GLY A 116 -10.74 2.76 5.94
C GLY A 116 -10.78 2.72 4.41
N GLN A 117 -11.64 3.57 3.85
CA GLN A 117 -12.01 3.62 2.43
C GLN A 117 -10.83 3.74 1.45
N ILE A 118 -9.76 4.44 1.85
CA ILE A 118 -8.55 4.59 1.02
C ILE A 118 -7.51 3.51 1.36
N THR A 119 -7.26 3.27 2.65
CA THR A 119 -6.20 2.37 3.10
C THR A 119 -6.50 0.90 2.78
N LYS A 120 -7.77 0.52 2.57
CA LYS A 120 -8.11 -0.83 2.08
C LYS A 120 -7.45 -1.13 0.73
N TYR A 121 -7.32 -0.14 -0.15
CA TYR A 121 -6.63 -0.29 -1.43
C TYR A 121 -5.11 -0.35 -1.27
N HIS A 122 -4.55 0.35 -0.28
CA HIS A 122 -3.13 0.21 0.06
C HIS A 122 -2.82 -1.22 0.50
N LEU A 123 -3.61 -1.74 1.44
CA LEU A 123 -3.43 -3.10 1.94
C LEU A 123 -3.69 -4.12 0.84
N ALA A 124 -4.76 -3.97 0.07
CA ALA A 124 -5.06 -4.87 -1.05
C ALA A 124 -3.91 -4.95 -2.06
N LYS A 125 -3.34 -3.79 -2.45
CA LYS A 125 -2.17 -3.73 -3.33
C LYS A 125 -1.02 -4.56 -2.77
N ASN A 126 -0.64 -4.32 -1.51
CA ASN A 126 0.47 -5.03 -0.87
C ASN A 126 0.19 -6.53 -0.68
N LEU A 127 -1.08 -6.94 -0.69
CA LEU A 127 -1.51 -8.34 -0.67
C LEU A 127 -1.66 -8.96 -2.07
N GLY A 128 -1.21 -8.26 -3.12
CA GLY A 128 -1.15 -8.76 -4.50
C GLY A 128 -2.33 -8.37 -5.40
N PHE A 129 -3.24 -7.50 -4.95
CA PHE A 129 -4.38 -7.07 -5.78
C PHE A 129 -3.92 -6.10 -6.87
N ASP A 130 -4.41 -6.31 -8.09
CA ASP A 130 -4.19 -5.36 -9.17
C ASP A 130 -5.19 -4.20 -9.12
N THR A 131 -4.91 -3.24 -8.25
CA THR A 131 -5.78 -2.08 -8.00
C THR A 131 -4.97 -0.80 -7.81
N ALA A 132 -5.65 0.35 -7.86
CA ALA A 132 -5.06 1.66 -7.62
C ALA A 132 -5.55 2.22 -6.27
N LYS A 133 -4.66 2.84 -5.51
CA LYS A 133 -4.96 3.46 -4.23
C LYS A 133 -5.28 4.94 -4.46
N PRO A 134 -6.52 5.39 -4.19
CA PRO A 134 -6.92 6.77 -4.44
C PRO A 134 -6.41 7.73 -3.35
N ASP A 135 -5.09 7.85 -3.21
CA ASP A 135 -4.48 8.83 -2.32
C ASP A 135 -4.43 10.24 -2.91
N ARG A 136 -4.06 11.23 -2.09
CA ARG A 136 -4.04 12.64 -2.49
C ARG A 136 -3.22 12.93 -3.76
N HIS A 137 -2.12 12.20 -3.98
CA HIS A 137 -1.24 12.42 -5.13
C HIS A 137 -1.90 11.87 -6.39
N LEU A 138 -2.34 10.62 -6.35
CA LEU A 138 -2.96 10.00 -7.51
C LEU A 138 -4.32 10.64 -7.86
N VAL A 139 -5.10 11.06 -6.85
CA VAL A 139 -6.34 11.83 -7.06
C VAL A 139 -6.06 13.15 -7.75
N ARG A 140 -4.99 13.87 -7.34
CA ARG A 140 -4.60 15.14 -7.98
C ARG A 140 -4.19 14.94 -9.44
N ILE A 141 -3.42 13.90 -9.73
CA ILE A 141 -2.99 13.57 -11.11
C ILE A 141 -4.21 13.18 -11.96
N ALA A 142 -5.05 12.27 -11.47
CA ALA A 142 -6.21 11.79 -12.23
C ALA A 142 -7.22 12.91 -12.54
N LYS A 143 -7.40 13.85 -11.61
CA LYS A 143 -8.26 15.04 -11.81
C LYS A 143 -7.81 15.92 -12.97
N GLN A 144 -6.52 15.97 -13.31
CA GLN A 144 -6.04 16.75 -14.47
C GLN A 144 -6.53 16.20 -15.81
N PHE A 145 -7.06 14.98 -15.80
CA PHE A 145 -7.55 14.28 -16.99
C PHE A 145 -9.04 13.90 -16.88
N ASP A 146 -9.77 14.48 -15.92
CA ASP A 146 -11.17 14.16 -15.63
C ASP A 146 -11.44 12.65 -15.43
N MET A 147 -10.49 11.96 -14.78
CA MET A 147 -10.55 10.52 -14.52
C MET A 147 -10.52 10.23 -13.02
N THR A 148 -11.07 9.08 -12.63
CA THR A 148 -10.75 8.44 -11.36
C THR A 148 -9.33 7.87 -11.38
N CYS A 149 -8.75 7.63 -10.20
CA CYS A 149 -7.43 6.98 -10.09
C CYS A 149 -7.38 5.63 -10.80
N PHE A 150 -8.44 4.83 -10.66
CA PHE A 150 -8.52 3.53 -11.31
C PHE A 150 -8.61 3.64 -12.83
N GLU A 151 -9.39 4.58 -13.37
CA GLU A 151 -9.48 4.80 -14.82
C GLU A 151 -8.14 5.25 -15.42
N LEU A 152 -7.46 6.19 -14.76
CA LEU A 152 -6.13 6.64 -15.19
C LEU A 152 -5.13 5.46 -15.19
N CYS A 153 -5.05 4.73 -14.08
CA CYS A 153 -4.12 3.61 -13.97
C CYS A 153 -4.46 2.48 -14.95
N LYS A 154 -5.75 2.19 -15.17
CA LYS A 154 -6.21 1.18 -16.13
C LYS A 154 -5.91 1.56 -17.57
N LYS A 155 -6.08 2.82 -17.95
CA LYS A 155 -5.70 3.32 -19.28
C LYS A 155 -4.21 3.10 -19.54
N LEU A 156 -3.36 3.59 -18.64
CA LEU A 156 -1.91 3.49 -18.76
C LEU A 156 -1.43 2.03 -18.70
N SER A 157 -2.03 1.21 -17.84
CA SER A 157 -1.76 -0.23 -17.75
C SER A 157 -1.96 -0.90 -19.12
N LYS A 158 -3.07 -0.63 -19.81
CA LYS A 158 -3.33 -1.15 -21.15
C LYS A 158 -2.31 -0.67 -22.19
N GLU A 159 -1.85 0.56 -22.10
CA GLU A 159 -0.91 1.17 -23.06
C GLU A 159 0.55 0.71 -22.84
N MET A 160 0.88 0.36 -21.60
CA MET A 160 2.24 -0.01 -21.16
C MET A 160 2.44 -1.52 -21.01
N GLY A 161 1.37 -2.30 -20.87
CA GLY A 161 1.47 -3.73 -20.55
C GLY A 161 1.91 -4.00 -19.11
N LEU A 162 1.75 -3.03 -18.22
CA LEU A 162 2.07 -3.12 -16.79
C LEU A 162 0.80 -3.32 -15.97
N ARG A 163 0.93 -3.85 -14.76
CA ARG A 163 -0.18 -3.94 -13.79
C ARG A 163 -0.70 -2.55 -13.38
N ILE A 164 -1.99 -2.45 -13.08
CA ILE A 164 -2.61 -1.26 -12.50
C ILE A 164 -1.89 -0.86 -11.20
N ALA A 165 -1.55 -1.84 -10.37
CA ALA A 165 -0.79 -1.63 -9.14
C ALA A 165 0.58 -1.00 -9.40
N THR A 166 1.26 -1.42 -10.47
CA THR A 166 2.59 -0.89 -10.87
C THR A 166 2.49 0.52 -11.43
N ILE A 167 1.47 0.83 -12.25
CA ILE A 167 1.20 2.20 -12.68
C ILE A 167 1.02 3.13 -11.47
N ASP A 168 0.23 2.69 -10.48
CA ASP A 168 0.04 3.44 -9.23
C ASP A 168 1.38 3.68 -8.50
N VAL A 169 2.24 2.66 -8.37
CA VAL A 169 3.57 2.81 -7.72
C VAL A 169 4.41 3.87 -8.43
N VAL A 170 4.48 3.82 -9.77
CA VAL A 170 5.26 4.76 -10.57
C VAL A 170 4.75 6.19 -10.38
N LEU A 171 3.43 6.41 -10.53
CA LEU A 171 2.83 7.73 -10.39
C LEU A 171 2.97 8.28 -8.96
N TRP A 172 2.77 7.43 -7.95
CA TRP A 172 2.93 7.81 -6.55
C TRP A 172 4.38 8.19 -6.25
N ARG A 173 5.35 7.38 -6.70
CA ARG A 173 6.77 7.64 -6.47
C ARG A 173 7.21 8.92 -7.16
N ALA A 174 6.80 9.14 -8.41
CA ALA A 174 7.07 10.37 -9.15
C ALA A 174 6.53 11.60 -8.41
N ALA A 175 5.29 11.55 -7.94
CA ALA A 175 4.68 12.65 -7.18
C ALA A 175 5.37 12.88 -5.83
N ASN A 176 5.77 11.81 -5.13
CA ASN A 176 6.51 11.91 -3.87
C ASN A 176 7.90 12.55 -4.05
N LEU A 177 8.50 12.42 -5.24
CA LEU A 177 9.77 13.05 -5.61
C LEU A 177 9.61 14.44 -6.24
N GLY A 178 8.38 14.91 -6.46
CA GLY A 178 8.11 16.20 -7.09
C GLY A 178 8.36 16.23 -8.60
N LEU A 179 8.29 15.08 -9.28
CA LEU A 179 8.42 14.98 -10.74
C LEU A 179 7.09 15.26 -11.47
N ILE A 180 5.97 15.27 -10.74
CA ILE A 180 4.58 15.54 -11.20
C ILE A 180 3.68 16.06 -10.06
#